data_AF-A0A6I7QQ72-F1
#
_entry.id   AF-A0A6I7QQ72-F1
#
_cell.length_a   1.000
_cell.length_b   1.000
_cell.length_c   1.000
_cell.angle_alpha   90.00
_cell.angle_beta   90.00
_cell.angle_gamma   90.00
#
_symmetry.space_group_name_H-M   'P 1'
#
loop_
_entity.id
_entity.type
_entity.pdbx_description
1 polymer ?
#
loop_
_entity_poly.entity_id
_entity_poly.type
_entity_poly.pdbx_seq_one_letter_code
_entity_poly.pdbx_strand_id
1 'polypeptide(L)' 'MERSPPQKSIQSYGHNTPGLRALKENPVTAGIPVIAVTVAAQPEEIRTAEKSGFAAFLKKPLEIPLLMELLDQFLG' A
#
# COMPACT_ATOMS: atom_id res chain seq x y z
N MET A 1 -21.61 -19.23 -20.32
CA MET A 1 -21.05 -17.92 -20.72
C MET A 1 -20.78 -17.17 -19.43
N GLU A 2 -19.66 -17.51 -18.79
CA GLU A 2 -19.30 -17.06 -17.45
C GLU A 2 -18.89 -15.59 -17.53
N ARG A 3 -19.72 -14.70 -16.99
CA ARG A 3 -19.39 -13.28 -16.90
C ARG A 3 -18.31 -13.15 -15.83
N SER A 4 -17.06 -13.08 -16.28
CA SER A 4 -15.92 -12.69 -15.44
C SER A 4 -16.31 -11.40 -14.70
N PRO A 5 -16.17 -11.33 -13.37
CA PRO A 5 -16.51 -10.13 -12.62
C PRO A 5 -15.64 -8.97 -13.13
N PRO A 6 -16.18 -7.74 -13.21
CA PRO A 6 -15.39 -6.60 -13.66
C PRO A 6 -14.19 -6.45 -12.73
N GLN A 7 -12.97 -6.56 -13.27
CA GLN A 7 -11.75 -6.11 -12.59
C GLN A 7 -11.96 -4.62 -12.26
N LYS A 8 -12.44 -4.33 -11.04
CA LYS A 8 -12.52 -2.97 -10.53
C LYS A 8 -11.10 -2.46 -10.44
N SER A 9 -10.74 -1.64 -11.42
CA SER A 9 -9.52 -0.86 -11.46
C SER A 9 -9.24 -0.24 -10.09
N ILE A 10 -8.05 -0.52 -9.59
CA ILE A 10 -7.49 0.01 -8.34
C ILE A 10 -7.38 1.54 -8.37
N GLN A 11 -7.50 2.15 -9.55
CA GLN A 11 -7.68 3.59 -9.71
C GLN A 11 -8.90 4.13 -8.94
N SER A 12 -9.94 3.30 -8.73
CA SER A 12 -11.10 3.69 -7.91
C SER A 12 -10.84 3.65 -6.39
N TYR A 13 -9.72 3.07 -5.94
CA TYR A 13 -9.32 2.98 -4.52
C TYR A 13 -8.15 3.90 -4.14
N GLY A 14 -7.48 4.51 -5.12
CA GLY A 14 -6.22 5.23 -4.94
C GLY A 14 -6.29 6.62 -4.29
N HIS A 15 -7.47 7.15 -3.96
CA HIS A 15 -7.59 8.55 -3.50
C HIS A 15 -8.23 8.77 -2.13
N ASN A 16 -8.63 7.71 -1.42
CA ASN A 16 -9.15 7.81 -0.05
C ASN A 16 -8.93 6.48 0.69
N THR A 17 -7.74 6.23 1.22
CA THR A 17 -7.51 5.11 2.15
C THR A 17 -7.87 5.56 3.57
N PRO A 18 -9.10 5.27 4.08
CA PRO A 18 -9.57 5.83 5.34
C PRO A 18 -8.72 5.35 6.53
N GLY A 19 -8.14 4.15 6.42
CA GLY A 19 -7.21 3.60 7.39
C GLY A 19 -5.91 4.41 7.51
N LEU A 20 -5.29 4.80 6.40
CA LEU A 20 -4.07 5.62 6.43
C LEU A 20 -4.37 7.00 7.04
N ARG A 21 -5.48 7.60 6.63
CA ARG A 21 -5.91 8.91 7.16
C ARG A 21 -6.12 8.84 8.67
N ALA A 22 -6.86 7.83 9.16
CA ALA A 22 -7.09 7.66 10.60
C ALA A 22 -5.78 7.48 11.40
N LEU A 23 -4.81 6.75 10.86
CA LEU A 23 -3.50 6.59 11.48
C LEU A 23 -2.69 7.89 11.49
N LYS A 24 -2.79 8.71 10.43
CA LYS A 24 -2.09 10.00 10.33
C LYS A 24 -2.73 11.13 11.14
N GLU A 25 -4.03 11.07 11.38
CA GLU A 25 -4.76 12.08 12.18
C GLU A 25 -4.56 11.89 13.70
N ASN A 26 -4.20 10.69 14.15
CA ASN A 26 -3.92 10.43 15.56
C ASN A 26 -2.42 10.71 15.87
N PRO A 27 -2.10 11.67 16.77
CA PRO A 27 -0.72 12.02 17.11
C PRO A 27 0.15 10.85 17.59
N VAL A 28 -0.46 9.85 18.24
CA VAL A 28 0.24 8.67 18.76
C VAL A 28 0.67 7.74 17.62
N THR A 29 -0.10 7.68 16.53
CA THR A 29 0.16 6.76 15.41
C THR A 29 0.69 7.45 14.15
N ALA A 30 0.67 8.79 14.10
CA ALA A 30 1.03 9.55 12.91
C ALA A 30 2.48 9.33 12.46
N GLY A 31 3.39 9.09 13.41
CA GLY A 31 4.80 8.81 13.16
C GLY A 31 5.09 7.38 12.71
N ILE A 32 4.12 6.46 12.79
CA ILE A 32 4.35 5.06 12.43
C ILE A 32 4.41 4.92 10.89
N PRO A 33 5.45 4.31 10.32
CA PRO A 33 5.52 4.02 8.90
C PRO A 33 4.47 2.96 8.52
N VAL A 34 3.70 3.21 7.46
CA VAL A 34 2.65 2.30 6.99
C VAL A 34 3.06 1.73 5.64
N ILE A 35 3.14 0.41 5.53
CA ILE A 35 3.46 -0.31 4.30
C ILE A 35 2.18 -0.96 3.77
N ALA A 36 1.83 -0.68 2.52
CA ALA A 36 0.64 -1.27 1.90
C ALA A 36 0.98 -2.59 1.18
N VAL A 37 0.16 -3.62 1.34
CA VAL A 37 0.34 -4.93 0.67
C VAL A 37 -0.81 -5.20 -0.30
N THR A 38 -0.54 -5.25 -1.61
CA THR A 38 -1.58 -5.33 -2.66
C THR A 38 -1.38 -6.51 -3.63
N VAL A 39 -2.49 -7.04 -4.17
CA VAL A 39 -2.51 -8.20 -5.10
C VAL A 39 -2.36 -7.79 -6.56
N ALA A 40 -2.60 -6.52 -6.87
CA ALA A 40 -2.40 -5.95 -8.19
C ALA A 40 -1.93 -4.52 -7.99
N ALA A 41 -0.83 -4.17 -8.64
CA ALA A 41 -0.52 -2.79 -8.93
C ALA A 41 0.34 -2.84 -10.19
N GLN A 42 -0.13 -2.18 -11.25
CA GLN A 42 0.77 -1.83 -12.33
C GLN A 42 1.91 -0.99 -11.74
N PRO A 43 3.16 -1.08 -12.24
CA PRO A 43 4.29 -0.34 -11.68
C PRO A 43 4.03 1.17 -11.52
N GLU A 44 3.24 1.75 -12.42
CA GLU A 44 2.79 3.16 -12.35
C GLU A 44 1.82 3.44 -11.18
N GLU A 45 0.99 2.47 -10.81
CA GLU A 45 0.08 2.57 -9.67
C GLU A 45 0.84 2.54 -8.35
N ILE A 46 1.93 1.77 -8.27
CA ILE A 46 2.85 1.77 -7.11
C ILE A 46 3.49 3.15 -6.96
N ARG A 47 4.09 3.69 -8.03
CA ARG A 47 4.72 5.03 -8.03
C ARG A 47 3.74 6.15 -7.69
N THR A 48 2.48 6.02 -8.11
CA THR A 48 1.44 7.00 -7.80
C THR A 48 0.97 6.88 -6.36
N ALA A 49 0.86 5.64 -5.86
CA ALA A 49 0.45 5.38 -4.48
C ALA A 49 1.56 5.69 -3.46
N GLU A 50 2.85 5.63 -3.83
CA GLU A 50 3.96 6.17 -3.01
C GLU A 50 3.74 7.65 -2.66
N LYS A 51 3.07 8.42 -3.53
CA LYS A 51 2.71 9.82 -3.27
C LYS A 51 1.51 9.98 -2.32
N SER A 52 0.83 8.90 -1.94
CA SER A 52 -0.38 8.93 -1.10
C SER A 52 -0.12 8.89 0.41
N GLY A 53 1.15 8.86 0.85
CA GLY A 53 1.53 8.94 2.27
C GLY A 53 1.83 7.61 2.95
N PHE A 54 1.84 6.51 2.19
CA PHE A 54 2.45 5.25 2.63
C PHE A 54 3.98 5.34 2.55
N ALA A 55 4.65 4.59 3.42
CA ALA A 55 6.09 4.53 3.47
C ALA A 55 6.68 3.59 2.41
N ALA A 56 5.96 2.52 2.06
CA ALA A 56 6.32 1.59 0.99
C ALA A 56 5.10 0.76 0.51
N PHE A 57 5.28 0.04 -0.59
CA PHE A 57 4.30 -0.90 -1.14
C PHE A 57 4.93 -2.27 -1.40
N LEU A 58 4.21 -3.32 -1.05
CA LEU A 58 4.59 -4.71 -1.31
C LEU A 58 3.52 -5.37 -2.17
N LYS A 59 3.95 -6.06 -3.23
CA LYS A 59 3.06 -6.90 -4.03
C LYS A 59 2.82 -8.24 -3.34
N LYS A 60 1.69 -8.88 -3.63
CA LYS A 60 1.46 -10.30 -3.34
C LYS A 60 1.87 -11.16 -4.56
N PRO A 61 2.38 -12.40 -4.36
CA PRO A 61 2.72 -13.00 -3.08
C PRO A 61 3.85 -12.21 -2.36
N LEU A 62 3.79 -12.19 -1.03
CA LEU A 62 4.68 -11.39 -0.21
C LEU A 62 6.10 -11.94 -0.29
N GLU A 63 7.01 -11.15 -0.83
CA GLU A 63 8.44 -11.49 -0.91
C GLU A 63 9.08 -11.21 0.45
N ILE A 64 9.39 -12.26 1.21
CA ILE A 64 9.98 -12.15 2.56
C ILE A 64 11.31 -11.37 2.57
N PRO A 65 12.25 -11.59 1.62
CA PRO A 65 13.49 -10.81 1.60
C PRO A 65 13.25 -9.30 1.50
N LEU A 66 12.32 -8.90 0.63
CA LEU A 66 11.96 -7.49 0.45
C LEU A 66 11.28 -6.91 1.70
N LEU A 67 10.45 -7.70 2.38
CA LEU A 67 9.88 -7.29 3.66
C LEU A 67 10.98 -7.04 4.71
N MET A 68 11.96 -7.95 4.82
CA MET A 68 13.05 -7.80 5.79
C MET A 68 13.87 -6.54 5.51
N GLU A 69 14.21 -6.26 4.25
CA GLU A 69 14.91 -5.03 3.85
C GLU A 69 14.15 -3.77 4.26
N LEU A 70 12.82 -3.75 4.07
CA LEU A 70 11.99 -2.62 4.49
C LEU A 70 11.91 -2.49 6.02
N LEU A 71 11.83 -3.60 6.74
CA LEU A 71 11.83 -3.58 8.20
C LEU A 71 13.15 -3.02 8.74
N ASP A 72 14.28 -3.47 8.19
CA ASP A 72 15.60 -2.95 8.54
C ASP A 72 15.71 -1.45 8.22
N GLN A 73 15.14 -1.00 7.09
CA GLN A 73 15.13 0.42 6.71
C GLN A 73 14.34 1.31 7.69
N PHE A 74 13.25 0.83 8.26
CA PHE A 74 12.35 1.64 9.11
C PHE A 74 12.55 1.42 10.62
N LEU A 75 13.17 0.33 11.03
CA LEU A 75 13.36 -0.04 12.45
C LEU A 75 14.84 -0.13 12.86
N GLY A 76 15.78 -0.17 11.91
CA GLY A 76 17.22 -0.09 12.16
C GLY A 76 17.72 1.35 12.33
#